data_AF-A0A961FX50-F1
#
_entry.id   AF-A0A961FX50-F1
#
_cell.length_a   1.000
_cell.length_b   1.000
_cell.length_c   1.000
_cell.angle_alpha   90.00
_cell.angle_beta   90.00
_cell.angle_gamma   90.00
#
_symmetry.space_group_name_H-M   'P 1'
#
loop_
_entity.id
_entity.type
_entity.pdbx_description
1 polymer ?
#
loop_
_entity_poly.entity_id
_entity_poly.type
_entity_poly.pdbx_seq_one_letter_code
_entity_poly.pdbx_strand_id
1 'polypeptide(L)'
;MNSLTLGFFYVCGMSWALAECALRAAYGNPLPLLLFVLAFVVVFAIMGCLPVSDKTINTTGSVGAVLLAVTLAVFTLESWTGHAPLLASLLKTVFMAIFAAGAILPFVSKNETAGHSHH
;
A
#
# COMPACT_ATOMS: atom_id res chain seq x y z
N MET A 1 -2.54 16.60 4.02
CA MET A 1 -3.65 15.63 3.82
C MET A 1 -4.35 15.43 5.15
N ASN A 2 -5.68 15.48 5.19
CA ASN A 2 -6.43 15.17 6.41
C ASN A 2 -6.32 13.67 6.70
N SER A 3 -6.24 13.28 7.98
CA SER A 3 -6.08 11.87 8.44
C SER A 3 -7.03 10.88 7.74
N LEU A 4 -8.26 11.34 7.47
CA LEU A 4 -9.30 10.61 6.73
C LEU A 4 -8.89 10.18 5.30
N THR A 5 -8.23 11.05 4.54
CA THR A 5 -7.82 10.77 3.15
C THR A 5 -6.73 9.70 3.10
N LEU A 6 -5.81 9.74 4.07
CA LEU A 6 -4.71 8.78 4.16
C LEU A 6 -5.20 7.41 4.61
N GLY A 7 -6.16 7.37 5.55
CA GLY A 7 -6.86 6.15 5.94
C GLY A 7 -7.65 5.53 4.78
N PHE A 8 -8.37 6.34 4.00
CA PHE A 8 -9.08 5.86 2.80
C PHE A 8 -8.13 5.24 1.76
N PHE A 9 -7.01 5.92 1.46
CA PHE A 9 -5.99 5.37 0.56
C PHE A 9 -5.44 4.04 1.07
N TYR A 10 -5.18 3.94 2.38
CA TYR A 10 -4.70 2.70 2.98
C TYR A 10 -5.70 1.55 2.82
N VAL A 11 -6.99 1.78 3.07
CA VAL A 11 -8.05 0.78 2.90
C VAL A 11 -8.20 0.35 1.45
N CYS A 12 -8.19 1.30 0.50
CA CYS A 12 -8.24 0.99 -0.93
C CYS A 12 -7.04 0.15 -1.38
N GLY A 13 -5.83 0.52 -0.96
CA GLY A 13 -4.62 -0.22 -1.28
C GLY A 13 -4.62 -1.63 -0.70
N MET A 14 -5.03 -1.77 0.55
CA MET A 14 -5.15 -3.07 1.23
C MET A 14 -6.17 -3.99 0.55
N SER A 15 -7.31 -3.42 0.16
CA SER A 15 -8.36 -4.16 -0.54
C SER A 15 -7.88 -4.64 -1.91
N TRP A 16 -7.13 -3.79 -2.64
CA TRP A 16 -6.56 -4.17 -3.92
C TRP A 16 -5.45 -5.21 -3.76
N ALA A 17 -4.52 -5.04 -2.83
CA ALA A 17 -3.46 -6.01 -2.56
C ALA A 17 -4.06 -7.38 -2.19
N LEU A 18 -5.11 -7.39 -1.37
CA LEU A 18 -5.85 -8.62 -1.03
C LEU A 18 -6.49 -9.25 -2.27
N ALA A 19 -7.12 -8.46 -3.15
CA ALA A 19 -7.73 -8.96 -4.38
C ALA A 19 -6.70 -9.60 -5.33
N GLU A 20 -5.52 -8.99 -5.49
CA GLU A 20 -4.43 -9.55 -6.29
C GLU A 20 -3.91 -10.86 -5.72
N CYS A 21 -3.70 -10.90 -4.40
CA CYS A 21 -3.30 -12.11 -3.71
C CYS A 21 -4.34 -13.23 -3.85
N ALA A 22 -5.63 -12.90 -3.74
CA ALA A 22 -6.73 -13.85 -3.91
C ALA A 22 -6.82 -14.37 -5.34
N LEU A 23 -6.63 -13.50 -6.35
CA LEU A 23 -6.56 -13.91 -7.75
C LEU A 23 -5.42 -14.90 -7.98
N ARG A 24 -4.22 -14.63 -7.46
CA ARG A 24 -3.07 -15.54 -7.55
C ARG A 24 -3.32 -16.89 -6.89
N ALA A 25 -3.99 -16.88 -5.73
CA ALA A 25 -4.40 -18.11 -5.06
C ALA A 25 -5.39 -18.91 -5.92
N ALA A 26 -6.35 -18.24 -6.58
CA ALA A 26 -7.27 -18.87 -7.53
C ALA A 26 -6.55 -19.44 -8.77
N TYR A 27 -5.46 -18.83 -9.21
CA TYR A 27 -4.59 -19.37 -10.27
C TYR A 27 -3.60 -20.45 -9.80
N GLY A 28 -3.72 -20.94 -8.57
CA GLY A 28 -2.97 -22.09 -8.06
C GLY A 28 -1.72 -21.77 -7.24
N ASN A 29 -1.41 -20.49 -6.99
CA ASN A 29 -0.32 -20.10 -6.09
C ASN A 29 -0.86 -19.36 -4.86
N PRO A 30 -1.12 -20.06 -3.72
CA PRO A 30 -1.68 -19.45 -2.51
C PRO A 30 -0.65 -18.71 -1.65
N LEU A 31 0.65 -18.86 -1.94
CA LEU A 31 1.73 -18.27 -1.14
C LEU A 31 1.60 -16.74 -0.93
N PRO A 32 1.26 -15.93 -1.96
CA PRO A 32 1.14 -14.48 -1.80
C PRO A 32 0.01 -14.08 -0.84
N LEU A 33 -1.11 -14.82 -0.88
CA LEU A 33 -2.23 -14.61 0.02
C LEU A 33 -1.87 -14.93 1.47
N LEU A 34 -1.14 -16.03 1.68
CA LEU A 34 -0.72 -16.46 3.01
C LEU A 34 0.27 -15.46 3.63
N LEU A 35 1.23 -14.96 2.85
CA LEU A 35 2.15 -13.91 3.28
C LEU A 35 1.43 -12.59 3.59
N PHE A 36 0.46 -12.20 2.76
CA PHE A 36 -0.33 -11.00 2.99
C PHE A 36 -1.12 -11.09 4.31
N VAL A 37 -1.84 -12.20 4.53
CA VAL A 37 -2.64 -12.42 5.74
C VAL A 37 -1.74 -12.45 6.98
N LEU A 38 -0.59 -13.12 6.91
CA LEU A 38 0.35 -13.19 8.03
C LEU A 38 0.90 -11.80 8.39
N ALA A 39 1.34 -11.02 7.39
CA ALA A 39 1.80 -9.66 7.61
C ALA A 39 0.68 -8.77 8.18
N PHE A 40 -0.54 -8.90 7.66
CA PHE A 40 -1.71 -8.16 8.16
C PHE A 40 -1.99 -8.48 9.63
N VAL A 41 -2.04 -9.75 9.99
CA VAL A 41 -2.28 -10.19 11.38
C VAL A 41 -1.19 -9.68 12.32
N VAL A 42 0.08 -9.76 11.92
CA VAL A 42 1.20 -9.27 12.75
C VAL A 42 1.09 -7.76 12.98
N VAL A 43 0.84 -6.97 11.93
CA VAL A 43 0.69 -5.51 12.06
C VAL A 43 -0.51 -5.16 12.93
N PHE A 44 -1.64 -5.84 12.76
CA PHE A 44 -2.85 -5.62 13.54
C PHE A 44 -2.66 -6.03 15.01
N ALA A 45 -1.96 -7.13 15.27
CA ALA A 45 -1.63 -7.58 16.63
C ALA A 45 -0.71 -6.57 17.33
N ILE A 46 0.33 -6.08 16.65
CA ILE A 46 1.27 -5.09 17.22
C ILE A 46 0.55 -3.77 17.51
N MET A 47 -0.21 -3.25 16.54
CA MET A 47 -0.93 -1.98 16.67
C MET A 47 -2.11 -2.04 17.64
N GLY A 48 -2.78 -3.19 17.73
CA GLY A 48 -3.98 -3.36 18.55
C GLY A 48 -3.72 -3.82 19.98
N CYS A 49 -2.62 -4.55 20.23
CA CYS A 49 -2.33 -5.12 21.55
C CYS A 49 -1.25 -4.38 22.35
N LEU A 50 -0.37 -3.60 21.71
CA LEU A 50 0.66 -2.85 22.43
C LEU A 50 0.25 -1.37 22.59
N PRO A 51 0.54 -0.73 23.74
CA PRO A 51 0.44 0.71 23.89
C PRO A 51 1.58 1.38 23.09
N VAL A 52 1.34 1.57 21.80
CA VAL A 52 2.31 2.14 20.86
C VAL A 52 2.19 3.67 20.84
N SER A 53 3.31 4.38 20.91
CA SER A 53 3.36 5.84 20.79
C SER A 53 2.86 6.33 19.42
N ASP A 54 2.16 7.46 19.36
CA ASP A 54 1.68 8.10 18.12
C ASP A 54 2.77 8.26 17.05
N LYS A 55 4.02 8.51 17.49
CA LYS A 55 5.16 8.64 16.59
C LYS A 55 5.48 7.32 15.89
N THR A 56 5.37 6.20 16.60
CA THR A 56 5.55 4.86 16.06
C THR A 56 4.38 4.46 15.17
N ILE A 57 3.15 4.83 15.53
CA ILE A 57 1.96 4.59 14.69
C ILE A 57 2.11 5.27 13.33
N ASN A 58 2.53 6.54 13.33
CA ASN A 58 2.71 7.31 12.10
C ASN A 58 3.85 6.75 11.23
N THR A 59 4.97 6.34 11.84
CA THR A 59 6.08 5.70 11.12
C THR A 59 5.66 4.36 10.52
N THR A 60 4.99 3.50 11.29
CA THR A 60 4.53 2.19 10.79
C THR A 60 3.47 2.34 9.70
N GLY A 61 2.56 3.31 9.82
CA GLY A 61 1.60 3.63 8.76
C GLY A 61 2.29 4.07 7.47
N SER A 62 3.32 4.93 7.59
CA SER A 62 4.14 5.38 6.46
C SER A 62 4.93 4.25 5.81
N VAL A 63 5.60 3.40 6.62
CA VAL A 63 6.34 2.23 6.15
C VAL A 63 5.40 1.22 5.48
N GLY A 64 4.24 0.97 6.08
CA GLY A 64 3.21 0.08 5.52
C GLY A 64 2.69 0.59 4.18
N ALA A 65 2.47 1.90 4.02
CA ALA A 65 2.04 2.49 2.77
C ALA A 65 3.08 2.32 1.65
N VAL A 66 4.37 2.48 1.97
CA VAL A 66 5.47 2.25 1.02
C VAL A 66 5.55 0.78 0.61
N LEU A 67 5.52 -0.14 1.57
CA LEU A 67 5.51 -1.58 1.32
C LEU A 67 4.33 -2.00 0.43
N LEU A 68 3.16 -1.43 0.68
CA LEU A 68 1.96 -1.72 -0.08
C LEU A 68 2.06 -1.17 -1.51
N ALA A 69 2.58 0.05 -1.69
CA ALA A 69 2.83 0.62 -3.01
C ALA A 69 3.84 -0.22 -3.82
N VAL A 70 4.92 -0.70 -3.19
CA VAL A 70 5.90 -1.59 -3.84
C VAL A 70 5.25 -2.92 -4.23
N THR A 71 4.44 -3.50 -3.35
CA THR A 71 3.74 -4.76 -3.62
C THR A 71 2.79 -4.64 -4.81
N LEU A 72 2.00 -3.56 -4.86
CA LEU A 72 1.11 -3.26 -5.98
C LEU A 72 1.89 -2.99 -7.28
N ALA A 73 3.05 -2.35 -7.19
CA ALA A 73 3.92 -2.13 -8.34
C ALA A 73 4.43 -3.46 -8.92
N VAL A 74 4.88 -4.39 -8.07
CA VAL A 74 5.30 -5.74 -8.50
C VAL A 74 4.14 -6.49 -9.17
N PHE A 75 2.94 -6.47 -8.59
CA PHE A 75 1.77 -7.10 -9.20
C PHE A 75 1.35 -6.48 -10.53
N THR A 76 1.53 -5.17 -10.67
CA THR A 76 1.27 -4.46 -11.92
C THR A 76 2.30 -4.84 -12.98
N LEU A 77 3.59 -4.86 -12.66
CA LEU A 77 4.65 -5.25 -13.59
C LEU A 77 4.49 -6.70 -14.06
N GLU A 78 4.14 -7.62 -13.16
CA GLU A 78 3.86 -9.00 -13.56
C GLU A 78 2.65 -9.15 -14.47
N SER A 79 1.68 -8.22 -14.42
CA SER A 79 0.57 -8.22 -15.37
C SER A 79 0.98 -7.80 -16.79
N TRP A 80 2.11 -7.12 -16.96
CA TRP A 80 2.67 -6.82 -18.29
C TRP A 80 3.52 -7.97 -18.85
N THR A 81 4.12 -8.78 -17.98
CA THR A 81 4.94 -9.94 -18.38
C THR A 81 4.15 -11.25 -18.48
N GLY A 82 3.05 -11.37 -17.74
CA GLY A 82 2.11 -12.47 -17.84
C GLY A 82 1.15 -12.28 -19.02
N HIS A 83 0.59 -13.37 -19.53
CA HIS A 83 -0.45 -13.36 -20.58
C HIS A 83 -1.80 -12.81 -20.05
N ALA A 84 -1.78 -11.74 -19.26
CA ALA A 84 -2.97 -11.09 -18.75
C ALA A 84 -3.63 -10.25 -19.86
N PRO A 85 -4.96 -10.11 -19.84
CA PRO A 85 -5.65 -9.28 -20.80
C PRO A 85 -5.16 -7.83 -20.72
N LEU A 86 -4.81 -7.26 -21.88
CA LEU A 86 -4.21 -5.92 -22.04
C LEU A 86 -4.96 -4.82 -21.28
N LEU A 87 -6.30 -4.90 -21.26
CA LEU A 87 -7.17 -3.99 -20.53
C LEU A 87 -6.93 -4.03 -19.01
N ALA A 88 -6.70 -5.22 -18.44
CA ALA A 88 -6.41 -5.37 -17.03
C ALA A 88 -5.03 -4.80 -16.66
N SER A 89 -4.02 -5.00 -17.51
CA SER A 89 -2.68 -4.46 -17.27
C SER A 89 -2.66 -2.93 -17.36
N LEU A 90 -3.36 -2.33 -18.33
CA LEU A 90 -3.55 -0.89 -18.42
C LEU A 90 -4.26 -0.31 -17.19
N LEU A 91 -5.38 -0.93 -16.79
CA LEU A 91 -6.17 -0.48 -15.65
C LEU A 91 -5.35 -0.54 -14.35
N LYS A 92 -4.61 -1.63 -14.12
CA LYS A 92 -3.68 -1.77 -12.99
C LYS A 92 -2.61 -0.69 -13.00
N THR A 93 -2.08 -0.34 -14.16
CA THR A 93 -1.04 0.70 -14.27
C THR A 93 -1.58 2.08 -13.93
N VAL A 94 -2.79 2.42 -14.38
CA VAL A 94 -3.45 3.69 -14.02
C VAL A 94 -3.71 3.76 -12.52
N PHE A 95 -4.27 2.72 -11.93
CA PHE A 95 -4.51 2.69 -10.48
C PHE A 95 -3.20 2.72 -9.68
N MET A 96 -2.13 2.08 -10.17
CA MET A 96 -0.82 2.09 -9.53
C MET A 96 -0.21 3.49 -9.57
N ALA A 97 -0.32 4.21 -10.69
CA ALA A 97 0.14 5.59 -10.81
C ALA A 97 -0.59 6.53 -9.82
N ILE A 98 -1.91 6.38 -9.68
CA ILE A 98 -2.72 7.12 -8.70
C ILE A 98 -2.28 6.78 -7.27
N PHE A 99 -2.05 5.50 -6.99
CA PHE A 99 -1.65 5.02 -5.67
C PHE A 99 -0.24 5.46 -5.29
N ALA A 100 0.71 5.41 -6.23
CA ALA A 100 2.07 5.90 -6.06
C ALA A 100 2.07 7.41 -5.81
N ALA A 101 1.33 8.20 -6.59
CA ALA A 101 1.18 9.63 -6.34
C ALA A 101 0.59 9.90 -4.93
N GLY A 102 -0.45 9.16 -4.53
CA GLY A 102 -1.04 9.21 -3.20
C GLY A 102 -0.08 8.84 -2.06
N ALA A 103 0.81 7.87 -2.29
CA ALA A 103 1.79 7.41 -1.31
C ALA A 103 2.99 8.36 -1.14
N ILE A 104 3.36 9.10 -2.20
CA ILE A 104 4.51 10.03 -2.19
C ILE A 104 4.12 11.42 -1.65
N LEU A 105 2.87 11.85 -1.85
CA LEU A 105 2.33 13.12 -1.33
C LEU A 105 2.60 13.39 0.17
N PRO A 106 2.41 12.45 1.11
CA PRO A 106 2.70 12.69 2.53
C PRO A 106 4.19 12.90 2.84
N PHE A 107 5.11 12.47 1.96
CA PHE A 107 6.54 12.76 2.08
C PHE A 107 6.89 14.14 1.51
N VAL A 108 6.26 14.55 0.40
CA VAL A 108 6.48 15.85 -0.23
C VAL A 108 5.94 16.99 0.66
N SER A 109 4.71 16.87 1.17
CA SER A 109 4.14 17.90 2.04
C SER A 109 4.88 18.07 3.38
N LYS A 110 5.62 17.05 3.82
CA LYS A 110 6.43 17.11 5.06
C LYS A 110 7.70 17.95 4.87
N ASN A 111 8.22 18.04 3.64
CA ASN A 111 9.34 18.92 3.30
C ASN A 111 8.92 20.38 3.18
N GLU A 112 7.70 20.67 2.72
CA GLU A 112 7.19 22.05 2.63
C GLU A 112 6.98 22.68 4.01
N THR A 113 6.59 21.89 5.02
CA THR A 113 6.43 22.42 6.38
C THR A 113 7.77 22.65 7.10
N ALA A 114 8.82 21.92 6.73
CA ALA A 114 10.18 22.12 7.27
C ALA A 114 10.90 23.31 6.62
N GLY A 115 10.55 23.69 5.39
CA GLY A 115 11.15 24.82 4.67
C GLY A 115 10.60 26.21 5.03
N HIS A 116 9.51 26.29 5.80
CA HIS A 116 8.86 27.57 6.14
C HIS A 116 9.02 28.00 7.61
N SER A 117 9.85 27.30 8.39
CA SER A 117 10.18 27.65 9.78
C SER A 117 11.60 28.23 9.95
N HIS A 118 12.29 28.51 8.86
CA HIS A 118 13.56 29.24 8.84
C HIS A 118 13.49 30.39 7.82
N HIS A 119 12.70 31.43 8.11
CA HIS A 119 12.92 32.78 7.61
C HIS A 119 12.23 33.80 8.51
#